data_AF-A0A661TP19-F1
#
_entry.id   AF-A0A661TP19-F1
#
_cell.length_a   1.000
_cell.length_b   1.000
_cell.length_c   1.000
_cell.angle_alpha   90.00
_cell.angle_beta   90.00
_cell.angle_gamma   90.00
#
_symmetry.space_group_name_H-M   'P 1'
#
loop_
_entity.id
_entity.type
_entity.pdbx_description
1 polymer ?
#
loop_
_entity_poly.entity_id
_entity_poly.type
_entity_poly.pdbx_seq_one_letter_code
_entity_poly.pdbx_strand_id
1 'polypeptide(L)'
;MKKINIKVPQNKQIFLSPSADKIGSLLKENRRIFSQYSFTILNQPFREVREKNRKEVVRGALKFSKKFDPDIAEKINPSYQYIIQSGHQPAFFHPGIWIKNIFLNKLIKSSLPDKSLGLNIILDNDICKNLNLSLPVLSSNGNLKLEKVNFLSSALTPNLPFEEYPCPSLEMIAIFNWDIIHRLKSLESENEDILNNFKNFAHCLENSFRFCSRNHKRANLGEFLGLARRLYEQEIEPASLEIPFSKICDGDEFLSFFLEIIKNIESFSEIYNNKLDEYRKLFKIRNRAHPSPNLMIKENLIEVPFWIRREGDQR
;
A
#
# COMPACT_ATOMS: atom_id res chain seq x y z
N MET A 1 15.76 9.70 19.22
CA MET A 1 16.00 8.55 18.31
C MET A 1 17.50 8.28 18.24
N LYS A 2 17.95 7.03 18.41
CA LYS A 2 19.36 6.65 18.16
C LYS A 2 19.53 6.31 16.67
N LYS A 3 20.59 6.82 16.03
CA LYS A 3 20.92 6.47 14.65
C LYS A 3 21.51 5.05 14.63
N ILE A 4 20.81 4.11 13.99
CA ILE A 4 21.32 2.76 13.78
C ILE A 4 21.94 2.73 12.38
N ASN A 5 23.22 2.40 12.28
CA ASN A 5 23.90 2.24 10.99
C ASN A 5 23.63 0.82 10.47
N ILE A 6 22.64 0.69 9.59
CA ILE A 6 22.25 -0.59 8.97
C ILE A 6 22.68 -0.54 7.49
N LYS A 7 23.25 -1.64 6.99
CA LYS A 7 23.47 -1.85 5.54
C LYS A 7 22.28 -2.61 4.95
N VAL A 8 21.97 -2.34 3.68
CA VAL A 8 20.92 -3.08 2.96
C VAL A 8 21.27 -4.57 2.96
N PRO A 9 20.36 -5.48 3.37
CA PRO A 9 20.62 -6.91 3.36
C PRO A 9 21.04 -7.42 1.98
N GLN A 10 22.01 -8.33 1.94
CA GLN A 10 22.50 -8.99 0.72
C GLN A 10 22.30 -10.52 0.84
N ASN A 11 22.51 -11.28 -0.24
CA ASN A 11 22.52 -12.75 -0.21
C ASN A 11 21.26 -13.37 0.42
N LYS A 12 20.07 -12.92 -0.01
CA LYS A 12 18.76 -13.39 0.48
C LYS A 12 18.51 -13.18 1.98
N GLN A 13 19.30 -12.34 2.64
CA GLN A 13 19.07 -11.97 4.04
C GLN A 13 17.83 -11.07 4.17
N ILE A 14 17.09 -11.25 5.26
CA ILE A 14 15.98 -10.40 5.66
C ILE A 14 16.35 -9.76 6.99
N PHE A 15 16.26 -8.44 7.08
CA PHE A 15 16.45 -7.72 8.33
C PHE A 15 15.10 -7.33 8.92
N LEU A 16 14.85 -7.74 10.16
CA LEU A 16 13.66 -7.39 10.93
C LEU A 16 14.10 -6.68 12.21
N SER A 17 13.64 -5.43 12.39
CA SER A 17 13.89 -4.65 13.59
C SER A 17 12.65 -3.88 14.01
N PRO A 18 12.23 -3.98 15.28
CA PRO A 18 12.72 -4.91 16.31
C PRO A 18 12.53 -6.39 15.94
N SER A 19 13.23 -7.31 16.62
CA SER A 19 13.20 -8.75 16.33
C SER A 19 11.80 -9.35 16.51
N ALA A 20 11.53 -10.48 15.84
CA ALA A 20 10.19 -11.08 15.77
C ALA A 20 9.62 -11.47 17.15
N ASP A 21 10.47 -11.89 18.09
CA ASP A 21 10.10 -12.23 19.47
C ASP A 21 9.51 -11.04 20.24
N LYS A 22 9.82 -9.80 19.83
CA LYS A 22 9.31 -8.59 20.47
C LYS A 22 7.90 -8.22 20.04
N ILE A 23 7.38 -8.80 18.95
CA ILE A 23 6.09 -8.41 18.37
C ILE A 23 4.96 -8.50 19.39
N GLY A 24 4.87 -9.59 20.16
CA GLY A 24 3.85 -9.72 21.20
C GLY A 24 3.91 -8.63 22.28
N SER A 25 5.11 -8.21 22.69
CA SER A 25 5.30 -7.12 23.65
C SER A 25 4.93 -5.75 23.06
N LEU A 26 5.26 -5.52 21.78
CA LEU A 26 4.94 -4.28 21.07
C LEU A 26 3.44 -4.10 20.89
N LEU A 27 2.71 -5.19 20.62
CA LEU A 27 1.24 -5.15 20.52
C LEU A 27 0.60 -4.74 21.86
N LYS A 28 1.07 -5.32 22.98
CA LYS A 28 0.59 -4.97 24.32
C LYS A 28 0.91 -3.52 24.68
N GLU A 29 2.13 -3.08 24.38
CA GLU A 29 2.57 -1.71 24.65
C GLU A 29 1.79 -0.69 23.82
N ASN A 30 1.56 -0.97 22.53
CA ASN A 30 0.75 -0.12 21.66
C ASN A 30 -0.67 0.06 22.22
N ARG A 31 -1.30 -1.03 22.69
CA ARG A 31 -2.60 -0.98 23.35
C ARG A 31 -2.56 -0.15 24.63
N ARG A 32 -1.50 -0.28 25.45
CA ARG A 32 -1.30 0.51 26.67
C ARG A 32 -1.22 2.00 26.34
N ILE A 33 -0.42 2.39 25.35
CA ILE A 33 -0.27 3.79 24.92
C ILE A 33 -1.62 4.39 24.54
N PHE A 34 -2.39 3.72 23.66
CA PHE A 34 -3.70 4.23 23.25
C PHE A 34 -4.71 4.29 24.40
N SER A 35 -4.61 3.41 25.40
CA SER A 35 -5.49 3.44 26.58
C SER A 35 -5.25 4.65 27.49
N GLN A 36 -4.10 5.32 27.35
CA GLN A 36 -3.75 6.51 28.13
C GLN A 36 -4.22 7.82 27.48
N TYR A 37 -4.72 7.77 26.23
CA TYR A 37 -5.21 8.96 25.54
C TYR A 37 -6.60 9.34 26.07
N SER A 38 -6.71 10.57 26.57
CA SER A 38 -7.91 11.12 27.22
C SER A 38 -8.51 12.33 26.49
N PHE A 39 -8.08 12.61 25.26
CA PHE A 39 -8.59 13.72 24.46
C PHE A 39 -9.87 13.34 23.69
N THR A 40 -10.51 14.33 23.09
CA THR A 40 -11.70 14.18 22.26
C THR A 40 -11.42 14.47 20.79
N ILE A 41 -12.22 13.89 19.90
CA ILE A 41 -12.29 14.23 18.47
C ILE A 41 -13.74 14.64 18.22
N LEU A 42 -13.97 15.87 17.76
CA LEU A 42 -15.31 16.45 17.58
C LEU A 42 -16.20 16.28 18.81
N ASN A 43 -15.63 16.53 20.00
CA ASN A 43 -16.27 16.37 21.31
C ASN A 43 -16.66 14.93 21.70
N GLN A 44 -16.25 13.92 20.93
CA GLN A 44 -16.40 12.51 21.29
C GLN A 44 -15.11 11.97 21.89
N PRO A 45 -15.15 11.12 22.93
CA PRO A 45 -13.95 10.51 23.49
C PRO A 45 -13.14 9.76 22.41
N PHE A 46 -11.82 9.99 22.34
CA PHE A 46 -10.94 9.36 21.35
C PHE A 46 -11.11 7.84 21.29
N ARG A 47 -11.29 7.18 22.44
CA ARG A 47 -11.47 5.73 22.53
C ARG A 47 -12.70 5.26 21.76
N GLU A 48 -13.80 6.00 21.85
CA GLU A 48 -15.06 5.64 21.18
C GLU A 48 -14.93 5.84 19.66
N VAL A 49 -14.39 6.98 19.25
CA VAL A 49 -14.10 7.28 17.84
C VAL A 49 -13.19 6.20 17.25
N ARG A 50 -12.10 5.86 17.94
CA ARG A 50 -11.16 4.83 17.49
C ARG A 50 -11.82 3.46 17.34
N GLU A 51 -12.64 3.03 18.30
CA GLU A 51 -13.30 1.73 18.21
C GLU A 51 -14.38 1.69 17.11
N LYS A 52 -15.10 2.81 16.88
CA LYS A 52 -16.00 2.95 15.74
C LYS A 52 -15.23 2.84 14.43
N ASN A 53 -14.16 3.62 14.27
CA ASN A 53 -13.32 3.63 13.06
C ASN A 53 -12.74 2.26 12.74
N ARG A 54 -12.29 1.51 13.76
CA ARG A 54 -11.78 0.15 13.57
C ARG A 54 -12.84 -0.79 13.02
N LYS A 55 -14.06 -0.74 13.55
CA LYS A 55 -15.17 -1.58 13.08
C LYS A 55 -15.54 -1.24 11.64
N GLU A 56 -15.64 0.05 11.32
CA GLU A 56 -16.02 0.50 9.98
C GLU A 56 -14.97 0.16 8.92
N VAL A 57 -13.69 0.40 9.21
CA VAL A 57 -12.60 0.02 8.29
C VAL A 57 -12.54 -1.50 8.10
N VAL A 58 -12.67 -2.29 9.16
CA VAL A 58 -12.67 -3.77 9.04
C VAL A 58 -13.90 -4.27 8.28
N ARG A 59 -15.07 -3.67 8.50
CA ARG A 59 -16.30 -3.99 7.76
C ARG A 59 -16.13 -3.68 6.27
N GLY A 60 -15.60 -2.51 5.94
CA GLY A 60 -15.28 -2.11 4.57
C GLY A 60 -14.24 -3.03 3.93
N ALA A 61 -13.18 -3.37 4.65
CA ALA A 61 -12.12 -4.25 4.18
C ALA A 61 -12.62 -5.67 3.97
N LEU A 62 -13.48 -6.19 4.84
CA LEU A 62 -14.11 -7.48 4.66
C LEU A 62 -15.00 -7.50 3.41
N LYS A 63 -15.85 -6.47 3.23
CA LYS A 63 -16.70 -6.33 2.05
C LYS A 63 -15.87 -6.26 0.76
N PHE A 64 -14.77 -5.51 0.78
CA PHE A 64 -13.88 -5.38 -0.36
C PHE A 64 -13.12 -6.69 -0.65
N SER A 65 -12.54 -7.31 0.36
CA SER A 65 -11.77 -8.56 0.23
C SER A 65 -12.62 -9.72 -0.28
N LYS A 66 -13.90 -9.78 0.13
CA LYS A 66 -14.88 -10.77 -0.36
C LYS A 66 -15.10 -10.72 -1.87
N LYS A 67 -14.76 -9.61 -2.53
CA LYS A 67 -14.74 -9.57 -4.00
C LYS A 67 -13.75 -10.61 -4.53
N PHE A 68 -12.57 -10.68 -3.96
CA PHE A 68 -11.46 -11.48 -4.50
C PHE A 68 -11.31 -12.85 -3.86
N ASP A 69 -11.81 -13.00 -2.63
CA ASP A 69 -11.75 -14.23 -1.84
C ASP A 69 -13.07 -14.37 -1.07
N PRO A 70 -14.06 -15.08 -1.62
CA PRO A 70 -15.37 -15.25 -1.00
C PRO A 70 -15.32 -15.79 0.44
N ASP A 71 -14.32 -16.63 0.73
CA ASP A 71 -14.16 -17.36 1.98
C ASP A 71 -13.24 -16.63 2.98
N ILE A 72 -12.80 -15.41 2.67
CA ILE A 72 -11.88 -14.62 3.51
C ILE A 72 -12.39 -14.42 4.95
N ALA A 73 -13.71 -14.43 5.15
CA ALA A 73 -14.33 -14.31 6.47
C ALA A 73 -13.97 -15.48 7.40
N GLU A 74 -13.76 -16.67 6.85
CA GLU A 74 -13.39 -17.88 7.59
C GLU A 74 -11.90 -17.86 7.99
N LYS A 75 -11.10 -17.06 7.29
CA LYS A 75 -9.65 -16.91 7.52
C LYS A 75 -9.31 -15.87 8.59
N ILE A 76 -10.30 -15.15 9.13
CA ILE A 76 -10.09 -14.09 10.13
C ILE A 76 -10.72 -14.47 11.48
N ASN A 77 -10.06 -14.09 12.59
CA ASN A 77 -10.67 -14.21 13.91
C ASN A 77 -11.66 -13.05 14.14
N PRO A 78 -12.97 -13.30 14.31
CA PRO A 78 -13.96 -12.24 14.54
C PRO A 78 -13.76 -11.52 15.89
N SER A 79 -13.08 -12.15 16.84
CA SER A 79 -12.73 -11.60 18.16
C SER A 79 -11.34 -10.94 18.20
N TYR A 80 -10.87 -10.40 17.07
CA TYR A 80 -9.58 -9.73 16.99
C TYR A 80 -9.46 -8.57 17.99
N GLN A 81 -8.26 -8.41 18.55
CA GLN A 81 -7.87 -7.32 19.43
C GLN A 81 -6.86 -6.39 18.77
N TYR A 82 -5.96 -6.95 17.96
CA TYR A 82 -4.92 -6.22 17.27
C TYR A 82 -5.23 -6.14 15.77
N ILE A 83 -4.91 -5.00 15.16
CA ILE A 83 -4.86 -4.87 13.71
C ILE A 83 -3.39 -4.64 13.39
N ILE A 84 -2.81 -5.52 12.58
CA ILE A 84 -1.45 -5.39 12.07
C ILE A 84 -1.59 -4.94 10.62
N GLN A 85 -1.15 -3.72 10.35
CA GLN A 85 -1.38 -3.05 9.09
C GLN A 85 -0.12 -2.99 8.23
N SER A 86 -0.27 -3.32 6.96
CA SER A 86 0.67 -3.01 5.88
C SER A 86 -0.02 -2.14 4.83
N GLY A 87 0.73 -1.66 3.85
CA GLY A 87 0.16 -0.99 2.70
C GLY A 87 1.21 -0.56 1.69
N HIS A 88 0.75 -0.35 0.45
CA HIS A 88 1.55 0.19 -0.64
C HIS A 88 0.66 0.70 -1.77
N GLN A 89 1.22 1.55 -2.64
CA GLN A 89 0.67 1.85 -3.96
C GLN A 89 0.47 0.56 -4.76
N PRO A 90 -0.64 0.39 -5.49
CA PRO A 90 -0.89 -0.77 -6.33
C PRO A 90 -0.02 -0.72 -7.59
N ALA A 91 1.25 -1.13 -7.47
CA ALA A 91 2.22 -1.22 -8.57
C ALA A 91 2.69 -2.67 -8.75
N PHE A 92 3.54 -2.93 -9.75
CA PHE A 92 4.25 -4.21 -9.83
C PHE A 92 5.30 -4.29 -8.71
N PHE A 93 5.07 -5.17 -7.74
CA PHE A 93 5.91 -5.25 -6.55
C PHE A 93 7.26 -5.86 -6.86
N HIS A 94 8.33 -5.11 -6.61
CA HIS A 94 9.65 -5.73 -6.45
C HIS A 94 9.71 -6.47 -5.10
N PRO A 95 10.66 -7.42 -4.92
CA PRO A 95 10.71 -8.26 -3.72
C PRO A 95 10.75 -7.49 -2.39
N GLY A 96 11.47 -6.35 -2.34
CA GLY A 96 11.52 -5.48 -1.16
C GLY A 96 10.19 -4.83 -0.75
N ILE A 97 9.20 -4.69 -1.65
CA ILE A 97 7.84 -4.30 -1.29
C ILE A 97 7.03 -5.54 -0.94
N TRP A 98 7.12 -6.58 -1.78
CA TRP A 98 6.32 -7.80 -1.64
C TRP A 98 6.55 -8.51 -0.31
N ILE A 99 7.78 -8.44 0.22
CA ILE A 99 8.14 -9.03 1.50
C ILE A 99 7.25 -8.55 2.65
N LYS A 100 6.67 -7.35 2.57
CA LYS A 100 5.74 -6.82 3.60
C LYS A 100 4.47 -7.67 3.67
N ASN A 101 3.93 -8.10 2.54
CA ASN A 101 2.73 -8.93 2.48
C ASN A 101 3.01 -10.35 2.93
N ILE A 102 4.12 -10.92 2.47
CA ILE A 102 4.58 -12.25 2.89
C ILE A 102 4.80 -12.26 4.41
N PHE A 103 5.46 -11.22 4.94
CA PHE A 103 5.67 -11.07 6.38
C PHE A 103 4.35 -10.94 7.13
N LEU A 104 3.45 -10.06 6.69
CA LEU A 104 2.12 -9.90 7.31
C LEU A 104 1.36 -11.22 7.34
N ASN A 105 1.33 -11.94 6.21
CA ASN A 105 0.63 -13.21 6.08
C ASN A 105 1.24 -14.30 6.99
N LYS A 106 2.58 -14.41 7.02
CA LYS A 106 3.27 -15.32 7.96
C LYS A 106 2.98 -14.96 9.41
N LEU A 107 2.92 -13.67 9.72
CA LEU A 107 2.72 -13.18 11.08
C LEU A 107 1.34 -13.54 11.61
N ILE A 108 0.28 -13.31 10.82
CA ILE A 108 -1.10 -13.59 11.23
C ILE A 108 -1.41 -15.09 11.27
N LYS A 109 -0.69 -15.91 10.50
CA LYS A 109 -0.80 -17.38 10.52
C LYS A 109 0.04 -18.04 11.63
N SER A 110 0.97 -17.30 12.24
CA SER A 110 1.81 -17.82 13.31
C SER A 110 1.08 -17.84 14.66
N SER A 111 1.66 -18.51 15.66
CA SER A 111 1.18 -18.59 17.05
C SER A 111 1.30 -17.28 17.86
N LEU A 112 1.49 -16.14 17.18
CA LEU A 112 1.38 -14.81 17.79
C LEU A 112 -0.08 -14.56 18.22
N PRO A 113 -0.35 -13.69 19.22
CA PRO A 113 -1.58 -13.77 20.01
C PRO A 113 -2.80 -13.88 19.11
N ASP A 114 -3.59 -14.96 19.34
CA ASP A 114 -4.69 -15.54 18.54
C ASP A 114 -5.76 -14.55 18.02
N LYS A 115 -5.65 -13.27 18.37
CA LYS A 115 -6.59 -12.19 18.12
C LYS A 115 -5.94 -11.08 17.29
N SER A 116 -5.12 -11.42 16.30
CA SER A 116 -4.49 -10.45 15.39
C SER A 116 -5.15 -10.53 14.01
N LEU A 117 -5.59 -9.38 13.49
CA LEU A 117 -6.14 -9.24 12.14
C LEU A 117 -5.12 -8.56 11.24
N GLY A 118 -4.83 -9.16 10.09
CA GLY A 118 -3.98 -8.55 9.06
C GLY A 118 -4.80 -7.64 8.16
N LEU A 119 -4.33 -6.40 7.97
CA LEU A 119 -4.94 -5.44 7.05
C LEU A 119 -3.88 -4.90 6.09
N ASN A 120 -4.14 -4.97 4.79
CA ASN A 120 -3.31 -4.35 3.76
C ASN A 120 -4.07 -3.20 3.09
N ILE A 121 -3.59 -1.97 3.26
CA ILE A 121 -4.18 -0.80 2.61
C ILE A 121 -3.56 -0.63 1.22
N ILE A 122 -4.43 -0.60 0.21
CA ILE A 122 -4.05 -0.28 -1.17
C ILE A 122 -4.06 1.25 -1.29
N LEU A 123 -2.90 1.88 -1.48
CA LEU A 123 -2.78 3.34 -1.65
C LEU A 123 -3.14 3.73 -3.08
N ASP A 124 -4.42 3.59 -3.41
CA ASP A 124 -4.97 3.86 -4.75
C ASP A 124 -5.17 5.35 -5.05
N ASN A 125 -5.18 6.20 -4.01
CA ASN A 125 -5.22 7.66 -4.11
C ASN A 125 -3.87 8.32 -4.44
N ASP A 126 -2.79 7.53 -4.50
CA ASP A 126 -1.47 8.01 -4.92
C ASP A 126 -1.39 8.15 -6.44
N ILE A 127 -0.64 9.15 -6.92
CA ILE A 127 -0.43 9.35 -8.36
C ILE A 127 0.24 8.11 -8.96
N CYS A 128 -0.34 7.58 -10.03
CA CYS A 128 0.30 6.54 -10.84
C CYS A 128 1.44 7.17 -11.65
N LYS A 129 2.66 7.14 -11.10
CA LYS A 129 3.87 7.58 -11.81
C LYS A 129 4.61 6.37 -12.36
N ASN A 130 4.78 6.32 -13.69
CA ASN A 130 5.60 5.32 -14.37
C ASN A 130 5.25 3.88 -13.94
N LEU A 131 4.04 3.40 -14.24
CA LEU A 131 3.72 1.98 -14.01
C LEU A 131 4.49 1.10 -15.00
N ASN A 132 5.59 0.51 -14.53
CA ASN A 132 6.49 -0.32 -15.34
C ASN A 132 6.96 -1.54 -14.57
N LEU A 133 7.32 -2.60 -15.29
CA LEU A 133 8.03 -3.75 -14.74
C LEU A 133 9.51 -3.67 -15.17
N SER A 134 10.41 -3.81 -14.19
CA SER A 134 11.84 -3.92 -14.46
C SER A 134 12.23 -5.39 -14.54
N LEU A 135 12.95 -5.78 -15.59
CA LEU A 135 13.33 -7.17 -15.85
C LEU A 135 14.78 -7.28 -16.36
N PRO A 136 15.47 -8.40 -16.07
CA PRO A 136 16.75 -8.69 -16.70
C PRO A 136 16.54 -9.04 -18.17
N VAL A 137 17.46 -8.62 -19.02
CA VAL A 137 17.54 -9.04 -20.43
C VAL A 137 19.00 -9.24 -20.83
N LEU A 138 19.26 -10.15 -21.76
CA LEU A 138 20.57 -10.26 -22.40
C LEU A 138 20.73 -9.18 -23.45
N SER A 139 21.83 -8.44 -23.38
CA SER A 139 22.25 -7.56 -24.46
C SER A 139 22.95 -8.35 -25.57
N SER A 140 23.16 -7.72 -26.72
CA SER A 140 23.78 -8.35 -27.89
C SER A 140 25.19 -8.90 -27.65
N ASN A 141 25.89 -8.43 -26.61
CA ASN A 141 27.20 -8.92 -26.21
C ASN A 141 27.15 -9.97 -25.08
N GLY A 142 25.96 -10.50 -24.75
CA GLY A 142 25.76 -11.53 -23.73
C GLY A 142 25.71 -11.02 -22.28
N ASN A 143 25.88 -9.71 -22.04
CA ASN A 143 25.79 -9.17 -20.68
C ASN A 143 24.34 -8.94 -20.24
N LEU A 144 24.06 -9.19 -18.96
CA LEU A 144 22.79 -8.86 -18.33
C LEU A 144 22.66 -7.34 -18.14
N LYS A 145 21.52 -6.80 -18.57
CA LYS A 145 21.11 -5.41 -18.27
C LYS A 145 19.68 -5.39 -17.73
N LEU A 146 19.35 -4.33 -17.01
CA LEU A 146 18.00 -4.07 -16.56
C LEU A 146 17.24 -3.27 -17.62
N GLU A 147 16.12 -3.80 -18.11
CA GLU A 147 15.17 -3.07 -18.94
C GLU A 147 13.88 -2.79 -18.20
N LYS A 148 13.15 -1.76 -18.64
CA LYS A 148 11.84 -1.39 -18.12
C LYS A 148 10.82 -1.47 -19.23
N VAL A 149 9.74 -2.21 -18.99
CA VAL A 149 8.59 -2.27 -19.88
C VAL A 149 7.45 -1.52 -19.20
N ASN A 150 6.96 -0.46 -19.86
CA ASN A 150 5.86 0.35 -19.35
C ASN A 150 4.54 -0.37 -19.62
N PHE A 151 3.64 -0.35 -18.63
CA PHE A 151 2.29 -0.90 -18.77
C PHE A 151 1.31 0.10 -19.37
N LEU A 152 1.41 1.37 -18.95
CA LEU A 152 0.64 2.48 -19.52
C LEU A 152 1.51 3.21 -20.56
N SER A 153 0.91 3.60 -21.69
CA SER A 153 1.62 4.36 -22.72
C SER A 153 1.94 5.78 -22.24
N SER A 154 3.15 6.27 -22.51
CA SER A 154 3.61 7.63 -22.14
C SER A 154 2.81 8.77 -22.77
N ALA A 155 2.14 8.52 -23.91
CA ALA A 155 1.33 9.51 -24.62
C ALA A 155 -0.03 9.79 -23.95
N LEU A 156 -0.42 9.00 -22.94
CA LEU A 156 -1.78 9.00 -22.35
C LEU A 156 -1.81 9.22 -20.84
N THR A 157 -0.71 9.60 -20.17
CA THR A 157 -0.68 9.64 -18.69
C THR A 157 -0.84 11.05 -18.12
N PRO A 158 -2.06 11.52 -17.81
CA PRO A 158 -2.24 12.56 -16.82
C PRO A 158 -1.74 12.10 -15.43
N ASN A 159 -1.31 13.02 -14.56
CA ASN A 159 -0.89 12.72 -13.18
C ASN A 159 -2.08 12.34 -12.27
N LEU A 160 -2.89 11.36 -12.68
CA LEU A 160 -4.05 10.84 -11.96
C LEU A 160 -3.63 9.77 -10.94
N PRO A 161 -4.45 9.50 -9.92
CA PRO A 161 -4.22 8.44 -8.98
C PRO A 161 -4.70 7.12 -9.56
N PHE A 162 -4.25 6.00 -9.00
CA PHE A 162 -4.66 4.68 -9.48
C PHE A 162 -6.18 4.49 -9.46
N GLU A 163 -6.89 5.17 -8.55
CA GLU A 163 -8.34 5.06 -8.42
C GLU A 163 -9.15 5.70 -9.57
N GLU A 164 -8.58 6.67 -10.30
CA GLU A 164 -9.27 7.34 -11.42
C GLU A 164 -8.89 6.75 -12.79
N TYR A 165 -7.81 5.96 -12.85
CA TYR A 165 -7.50 5.23 -14.07
C TYR A 165 -8.53 4.11 -14.29
N PRO A 166 -9.12 3.99 -15.49
CA PRO A 166 -10.01 2.87 -15.78
C PRO A 166 -9.24 1.54 -15.71
N CYS A 167 -9.98 0.45 -15.51
CA CYS A 167 -9.44 -0.89 -15.70
C CYS A 167 -8.80 -1.01 -17.10
N PRO A 168 -7.57 -1.57 -17.23
CA PRO A 168 -6.89 -1.72 -18.52
C PRO A 168 -7.69 -2.58 -19.51
N SER A 169 -7.52 -2.35 -20.81
CA SER A 169 -8.12 -3.22 -21.84
C SER A 169 -7.35 -4.55 -21.98
N LEU A 170 -8.02 -5.58 -22.49
CA LEU A 170 -7.36 -6.86 -22.82
C LEU A 170 -6.22 -6.68 -23.81
N GLU A 171 -6.37 -5.78 -24.79
CA GLU A 171 -5.34 -5.49 -25.77
C GLU A 171 -4.07 -4.94 -25.11
N MET A 172 -4.22 -3.97 -24.20
CA MET A 172 -3.11 -3.41 -23.44
C MET A 172 -2.39 -4.48 -22.61
N ILE A 173 -3.16 -5.34 -21.93
CA ILE A 173 -2.61 -6.46 -21.15
C ILE A 173 -1.86 -7.45 -22.06
N ALA A 174 -2.44 -7.79 -23.20
CA ALA A 174 -1.84 -8.73 -24.15
C ALA A 174 -0.52 -8.20 -24.72
N ILE A 175 -0.47 -6.93 -25.13
CA ILE A 175 0.75 -6.28 -25.63
C ILE A 175 1.83 -6.27 -24.55
N PHE A 176 1.49 -5.88 -23.32
CA PHE A 176 2.43 -5.85 -22.20
C PHE A 176 2.99 -7.24 -21.88
N ASN A 177 2.11 -8.24 -21.78
CA ASN A 177 2.49 -9.62 -21.51
C ASN A 177 3.41 -10.16 -22.61
N TRP A 178 3.06 -9.91 -23.88
CA TRP A 178 3.87 -10.33 -25.02
C TRP A 178 5.27 -9.70 -25.00
N ASP A 179 5.38 -8.39 -24.73
CA ASP A 179 6.66 -7.67 -24.76
C ASP A 179 7.64 -8.18 -23.69
N ILE A 180 7.13 -8.51 -22.50
CA ILE A 180 7.91 -9.08 -21.40
C ILE A 180 8.28 -10.54 -21.68
N ILE A 181 7.32 -11.38 -22.10
CA ILE A 181 7.58 -12.78 -22.44
C ILE A 181 8.65 -12.89 -23.53
N HIS A 182 8.54 -12.06 -24.57
CA HIS A 182 9.50 -12.01 -25.67
C HIS A 182 10.92 -11.69 -25.17
N ARG A 183 11.07 -10.75 -24.23
CA ARG A 183 12.36 -10.38 -23.63
C ARG A 183 12.91 -11.43 -22.69
N LEU A 184 12.06 -12.02 -21.86
CA LEU A 184 12.48 -13.07 -20.91
C LEU A 184 12.83 -14.38 -21.61
N LYS A 185 12.31 -14.62 -22.84
CA LYS A 185 12.64 -15.81 -23.62
C LYS A 185 14.14 -15.95 -23.89
N SER A 186 14.89 -14.84 -24.00
CA SER A 186 16.34 -14.91 -24.16
C SER A 186 17.06 -15.46 -22.93
N LEU A 187 16.40 -15.50 -21.77
CA LEU A 187 16.95 -15.98 -20.50
C LEU A 187 16.45 -17.38 -20.11
N GLU A 188 15.66 -18.03 -20.98
CA GLU A 188 15.05 -19.32 -20.69
C GLU A 188 16.11 -20.41 -20.46
N SER A 189 17.24 -20.36 -21.16
CA SER A 189 18.37 -21.27 -20.97
C SER A 189 19.09 -21.10 -19.64
N GLU A 190 19.15 -19.86 -19.12
CA GLU A 190 19.85 -19.50 -17.91
C GLU A 190 18.99 -19.71 -16.67
N ASN A 191 17.68 -19.46 -16.79
CA ASN A 191 16.72 -19.58 -15.71
C ASN A 191 15.29 -19.70 -16.25
N GLU A 192 14.84 -20.95 -16.46
CA GLU A 192 13.48 -21.25 -16.93
C GLU A 192 12.40 -20.71 -15.97
N ASP A 193 12.67 -20.68 -14.66
CA ASP A 193 11.72 -20.22 -13.65
C ASP A 193 11.35 -18.75 -13.84
N ILE A 194 12.24 -17.89 -14.34
CA ILE A 194 11.92 -16.46 -14.55
C ILE A 194 10.78 -16.32 -15.55
N LEU A 195 10.86 -17.04 -16.66
CA LEU A 195 9.84 -17.01 -17.71
C LEU A 195 8.54 -17.65 -17.23
N ASN A 196 8.62 -18.81 -16.57
CA ASN A 196 7.45 -19.52 -16.06
C ASN A 196 6.72 -18.72 -14.96
N ASN A 197 7.46 -18.09 -14.04
CA ASN A 197 6.87 -17.22 -13.03
C ASN A 197 6.16 -16.01 -13.65
N PHE A 198 6.74 -15.40 -14.70
CA PHE A 198 6.06 -14.30 -15.38
C PHE A 198 4.83 -14.78 -16.16
N LYS A 199 4.87 -15.93 -16.84
CA LYS A 199 3.68 -16.52 -17.51
C LYS A 199 2.55 -16.75 -16.51
N ASN A 200 2.85 -17.24 -15.30
CA ASN A 200 1.87 -17.38 -14.23
C ASN A 200 1.28 -16.02 -13.82
N PHE A 201 2.14 -15.01 -13.64
CA PHE A 201 1.67 -13.66 -13.32
C PHE A 201 0.86 -13.01 -14.46
N ALA A 202 1.23 -13.24 -15.72
CA ALA A 202 0.49 -12.80 -16.90
C ALA A 202 -0.94 -13.36 -16.89
N HIS A 203 -1.11 -14.63 -16.53
CA HIS A 203 -2.43 -15.23 -16.33
C HIS A 203 -3.21 -14.57 -15.19
N CYS A 204 -2.55 -14.20 -14.10
CA CYS A 204 -3.18 -13.42 -13.02
C CYS A 204 -3.67 -12.04 -13.50
N LEU A 205 -2.94 -11.36 -14.38
CA LEU A 205 -3.39 -10.09 -14.99
C LEU A 205 -4.64 -10.29 -15.85
N GLU A 206 -4.67 -11.33 -16.70
CA GLU A 206 -5.85 -11.64 -17.52
C GLU A 206 -7.08 -12.01 -16.67
N ASN A 207 -6.88 -12.81 -15.62
CA ASN A 207 -7.96 -13.18 -14.70
C ASN A 207 -8.44 -11.98 -13.89
N SER A 208 -7.54 -11.09 -13.50
CA SER A 208 -7.90 -9.82 -12.86
C SER A 208 -8.81 -8.98 -13.76
N PHE A 209 -8.45 -8.82 -15.04
CA PHE A 209 -9.30 -8.14 -16.02
C PHE A 209 -10.68 -8.77 -16.13
N ARG A 210 -10.75 -10.10 -16.28
CA ARG A 210 -12.02 -10.84 -16.41
C ARG A 210 -12.91 -10.61 -15.19
N PHE A 211 -12.32 -10.63 -13.99
CA PHE A 211 -13.04 -10.40 -12.75
C PHE A 211 -13.57 -8.96 -12.67
N CYS A 212 -12.70 -7.97 -12.89
CA CYS A 212 -13.07 -6.55 -12.89
C CYS A 212 -14.19 -6.25 -13.90
N SER A 213 -14.09 -6.81 -15.11
CA SER A 213 -15.05 -6.59 -16.19
C SER A 213 -16.42 -7.22 -15.94
N ARG A 214 -16.48 -8.40 -15.28
CA ARG A 214 -17.74 -9.11 -15.00
C ARG A 214 -18.49 -8.54 -13.81
N ASN A 215 -17.77 -8.12 -12.76
CA ASN A 215 -18.38 -7.81 -11.47
C ASN A 215 -18.53 -6.31 -11.18
N HIS A 216 -17.84 -5.43 -11.93
CA HIS A 216 -17.75 -4.02 -11.57
C HIS A 216 -17.80 -3.10 -12.79
N LYS A 217 -18.94 -2.41 -13.00
CA LYS A 217 -19.06 -1.32 -14.00
C LYS A 217 -18.10 -0.14 -13.78
N ARG A 218 -17.33 -0.13 -12.68
CA ARG A 218 -16.42 0.96 -12.27
C ARG A 218 -15.11 0.46 -11.63
N ALA A 219 -14.64 -0.75 -11.96
CA ALA A 219 -13.31 -1.16 -11.51
C ALA A 219 -12.22 -0.22 -12.09
N ASN A 220 -11.25 0.13 -11.26
CA ASN A 220 -10.14 1.01 -11.62
C ASN A 220 -8.81 0.24 -11.65
N LEU A 221 -7.76 0.94 -12.10
CA LEU A 221 -6.40 0.39 -12.18
C LEU A 221 -5.89 -0.13 -10.83
N GLY A 222 -6.21 0.58 -9.73
CA GLY A 222 -5.83 0.18 -8.38
C GLY A 222 -6.43 -1.17 -7.98
N GLU A 223 -7.74 -1.36 -8.20
CA GLU A 223 -8.41 -2.64 -7.97
C GLU A 223 -7.84 -3.75 -8.87
N PHE A 224 -7.61 -3.47 -10.16
CA PHE A 224 -7.04 -4.42 -11.12
C PHE A 224 -5.65 -4.93 -10.68
N LEU A 225 -4.74 -4.03 -10.32
CA LEU A 225 -3.38 -4.40 -9.90
C LEU A 225 -3.38 -5.10 -8.53
N GLY A 226 -4.23 -4.63 -7.60
CA GLY A 226 -4.43 -5.28 -6.31
C GLY A 226 -4.89 -6.73 -6.46
N LEU A 227 -5.89 -6.98 -7.31
CA LEU A 227 -6.39 -8.32 -7.59
C LEU A 227 -5.36 -9.19 -8.32
N ALA A 228 -4.65 -8.67 -9.33
CA ALA A 228 -3.62 -9.43 -10.04
C ALA A 228 -2.54 -9.93 -9.06
N ARG A 229 -2.07 -9.07 -8.15
CA ARG A 229 -1.18 -9.49 -7.05
C ARG A 229 -1.82 -10.56 -6.19
N ARG A 230 -3.08 -10.37 -5.77
CA ARG A 230 -3.76 -11.30 -4.87
C ARG A 230 -3.96 -12.69 -5.48
N LEU A 231 -4.20 -12.76 -6.78
CA LEU A 231 -4.28 -14.01 -7.54
C LEU A 231 -2.91 -14.70 -7.63
N TYR A 232 -1.83 -13.93 -7.77
CA TYR A 232 -0.48 -14.47 -7.77
C TYR A 232 -0.05 -14.96 -6.38
N GLU A 233 -0.52 -14.32 -5.31
CA GLU A 233 -0.25 -14.70 -3.92
C GLU A 233 -1.00 -15.96 -3.46
N GLN A 234 -1.83 -16.60 -4.29
CA GLN A 234 -2.67 -17.73 -3.85
C GLN A 234 -1.88 -18.91 -3.25
N GLU A 235 -0.65 -19.16 -3.72
CA GLU A 235 0.21 -20.22 -3.20
C GLU A 235 0.59 -20.04 -1.72
N ILE A 236 0.57 -18.80 -1.20
CA ILE A 236 0.81 -18.52 0.22
C ILE A 236 -0.50 -18.44 1.02
N GLU A 237 -1.64 -18.76 0.40
CA GLU A 237 -2.99 -18.77 0.97
C GLU A 237 -3.26 -17.52 1.81
N PRO A 238 -3.31 -16.34 1.19
CA PRO A 238 -3.21 -15.11 1.92
C PRO A 238 -4.46 -14.88 2.80
N ALA A 239 -4.25 -14.49 4.06
CA ALA A 239 -5.30 -14.36 5.08
C ALA A 239 -5.52 -12.91 5.57
N SER A 240 -4.79 -11.94 5.01
CA SER A 240 -5.03 -10.52 5.30
C SER A 240 -6.24 -9.98 4.55
N LEU A 241 -6.99 -9.09 5.21
CA LEU A 241 -7.99 -8.24 4.56
C LEU A 241 -7.29 -7.14 3.76
N GLU A 242 -7.93 -6.66 2.70
CA GLU A 242 -7.48 -5.53 1.91
C GLU A 242 -8.59 -4.48 1.79
N ILE A 243 -8.19 -3.22 1.62
CA ILE A 243 -9.11 -2.11 1.34
C ILE A 243 -8.36 -1.01 0.57
N PRO A 244 -8.97 -0.38 -0.45
CA PRO A 244 -8.43 0.83 -1.05
C PRO A 244 -8.52 2.00 -0.07
N PHE A 245 -7.48 2.84 -0.03
CA PHE A 245 -7.42 3.98 0.88
C PHE A 245 -8.46 5.03 0.54
N SER A 246 -8.82 5.18 -0.74
CA SER A 246 -9.96 5.97 -1.20
C SER A 246 -11.26 5.61 -0.45
N LYS A 247 -11.53 4.32 -0.24
CA LYS A 247 -12.71 3.84 0.51
C LYS A 247 -12.67 4.16 1.99
N ILE A 248 -11.48 4.32 2.56
CA ILE A 248 -11.34 4.83 3.93
C ILE A 248 -11.62 6.34 3.93
N CYS A 249 -11.12 7.07 2.93
CA CYS A 249 -11.32 8.51 2.81
C CYS A 249 -12.78 8.91 2.57
N ASP A 250 -13.56 8.06 1.90
CA ASP A 250 -15.00 8.22 1.67
C ASP A 250 -15.87 8.05 2.94
N GLY A 251 -15.30 7.62 4.07
CA GLY A 251 -16.03 7.34 5.30
C GLY A 251 -16.22 8.54 6.23
N ASP A 252 -17.33 8.56 6.97
CA ASP A 252 -17.63 9.58 8.00
C ASP A 252 -16.52 9.69 9.06
N GLU A 253 -15.85 8.57 9.33
CA GLU A 253 -14.75 8.48 10.28
C GLU A 253 -13.50 9.24 9.81
N PHE A 254 -13.22 9.22 8.50
CA PHE A 254 -12.15 10.02 7.92
C PHE A 254 -12.54 11.50 7.88
N LEU A 255 -13.80 11.81 7.54
CA LEU A 255 -14.32 13.17 7.62
C LEU A 255 -14.21 13.74 9.03
N SER A 256 -14.49 12.94 10.06
CA SER A 256 -14.34 13.34 11.46
C SER A 256 -12.89 13.69 11.82
N PHE A 257 -11.94 12.88 11.34
CA PHE A 257 -10.51 13.15 11.50
C PHE A 257 -10.06 14.41 10.76
N PHE A 258 -10.53 14.61 9.53
CA PHE A 258 -10.31 15.83 8.76
C PHE A 258 -10.83 17.07 9.50
N LEU A 259 -12.10 17.07 9.93
CA LEU A 259 -12.72 18.20 10.61
C LEU A 259 -12.02 18.55 11.93
N GLU A 260 -11.54 17.55 12.69
CA GLU A 260 -10.78 17.79 13.90
C GLU A 260 -9.45 18.50 13.62
N ILE A 261 -8.75 18.13 12.54
CA ILE A 261 -7.54 18.84 12.12
C ILE A 261 -7.86 20.26 11.67
N ILE A 262 -8.92 20.46 10.89
CA ILE A 262 -9.34 21.81 10.44
C ILE A 262 -9.68 22.70 11.63
N LYS A 263 -10.44 22.17 12.60
CA LYS A 263 -10.81 22.89 13.82
C LYS A 263 -9.60 23.36 14.63
N ASN A 264 -8.48 22.63 14.57
CA ASN A 264 -7.27 22.89 15.33
C ASN A 264 -6.07 23.22 14.42
N ILE A 265 -6.30 23.81 13.24
CA ILE A 265 -5.26 23.91 12.20
C ILE A 265 -4.04 24.75 12.62
N GLU A 266 -4.24 25.79 13.43
CA GLU A 266 -3.16 26.62 13.98
C GLU A 266 -2.17 25.76 14.78
N SER A 267 -2.64 25.12 15.85
CA SER A 267 -1.81 24.29 16.72
C SER A 267 -1.27 23.06 15.98
N PHE A 268 -2.06 22.47 15.08
CA PHE A 268 -1.60 21.36 14.25
C PHE A 268 -0.41 21.76 13.38
N SER A 269 -0.50 22.91 12.68
CA SER A 269 0.54 23.38 11.77
C SER A 269 1.85 23.69 12.50
N GLU A 270 1.76 24.28 13.69
CA GLU A 270 2.91 24.55 14.55
C GLU A 270 3.59 23.26 14.99
N ILE A 271 2.82 22.31 15.55
CA ILE A 271 3.37 21.01 16.01
C ILE A 271 3.99 20.24 14.85
N TYR A 272 3.29 20.17 13.71
CA TYR A 272 3.76 19.48 12.51
C TYR A 272 5.09 20.04 12.01
N ASN A 273 5.15 21.37 11.80
CA ASN A 273 6.34 22.05 11.30
C ASN A 273 7.52 21.93 12.28
N ASN A 274 7.27 22.12 13.58
CA ASN A 274 8.29 21.97 14.62
C ASN A 274 8.87 20.55 14.64
N LYS A 275 8.02 19.51 14.52
CA LYS A 275 8.49 18.12 14.47
C LYS A 275 9.27 17.78 13.21
N LEU A 276 8.91 18.34 12.06
CA LEU A 276 9.71 18.22 10.85
C LEU A 276 11.08 18.88 11.00
N ASP A 277 11.15 20.07 11.60
CA ASP A 277 12.41 20.77 11.82
C ASP A 277 13.30 20.07 12.83
N GLU A 278 12.75 19.54 13.92
CA GLU A 278 13.46 18.65 14.86
C GLU A 278 14.06 17.44 14.12
N TYR A 279 13.27 16.78 13.27
CA TYR A 279 13.72 15.64 12.47
C TYR A 279 14.86 16.03 11.52
N ARG A 280 14.71 17.12 10.75
CA ARG A 280 15.75 17.59 9.82
C ARG A 280 17.04 17.94 10.54
N LYS A 281 16.96 18.60 11.71
CA LYS A 281 18.12 18.90 12.56
C LYS A 281 18.82 17.61 13.03
N LEU A 282 18.05 16.65 13.55
CA LEU A 282 18.59 15.38 14.05
C LEU A 282 19.29 14.56 12.96
N PHE A 283 18.72 14.52 11.76
CA PHE A 283 19.25 13.75 10.63
C PHE A 283 20.12 14.56 9.66
N LYS A 284 20.41 15.84 9.98
CA LYS A 284 21.22 16.77 9.16
C LYS A 284 20.71 16.94 7.72
N ILE A 285 19.41 16.95 7.53
CA ILE A 285 18.75 17.10 6.22
C ILE A 285 18.64 18.59 5.89
N ARG A 286 19.25 19.02 4.78
CA ARG A 286 19.21 20.42 4.32
C ARG A 286 18.03 20.73 3.41
N ASN A 287 17.57 19.75 2.64
CA ASN A 287 16.45 19.93 1.72
C ASN A 287 15.13 20.01 2.52
N ARG A 288 14.43 21.14 2.42
CA ARG A 288 13.15 21.37 3.12
C ARG A 288 12.01 20.47 2.63
N ALA A 289 12.11 19.90 1.43
CA ALA A 289 11.12 18.96 0.90
C ALA A 289 11.22 17.56 1.53
N HIS A 290 12.31 17.24 2.24
CA HIS A 290 12.50 15.93 2.86
C HIS A 290 12.41 15.99 4.39
N PRO A 291 11.73 15.03 5.06
CA PRO A 291 10.94 13.94 4.46
C PRO A 291 9.60 14.42 3.86
N SER A 292 9.12 15.59 4.27
CA SER A 292 7.95 16.27 3.72
C SER A 292 8.16 17.78 3.86
N PRO A 293 7.49 18.64 3.06
CA PRO A 293 7.54 20.09 3.24
C PRO A 293 6.82 20.53 4.52
N ASN A 294 7.16 21.72 5.03
CA ASN A 294 6.38 22.37 6.08
C ASN A 294 5.05 22.86 5.50
N LEU A 295 3.99 22.86 6.31
CA LEU A 295 2.73 23.52 5.99
C LEU A 295 2.95 25.03 5.91
N MET A 296 2.50 25.65 4.82
CA MET A 296 2.59 27.09 4.59
C MET A 296 1.65 27.85 5.52
N ILE A 297 2.17 28.94 6.08
CA ILE A 297 1.42 29.92 6.86
C ILE A 297 1.63 31.27 6.18
N LYS A 298 0.56 31.89 5.69
CA LYS A 298 0.57 33.20 5.01
C LYS A 298 -0.55 34.06 5.56
N GLU A 299 -0.20 35.09 6.34
CA GLU A 299 -1.17 36.00 6.97
C GLU A 299 -2.27 35.21 7.71
N ASN A 300 -3.51 35.25 7.21
CA ASN A 300 -4.67 34.57 7.79
C ASN A 300 -4.98 33.20 7.14
N LEU A 301 -4.08 32.68 6.31
CA LEU A 301 -4.23 31.39 5.63
C LEU A 301 -3.21 30.38 6.15
N ILE A 302 -3.71 29.21 6.54
CA ILE A 302 -2.90 28.07 6.97
C ILE A 302 -3.18 26.89 6.05
N GLU A 303 -2.11 26.34 5.47
CA GLU A 303 -2.17 25.13 4.65
C GLU A 303 -2.56 23.94 5.52
N VAL A 304 -3.49 23.14 5.01
CA VAL A 304 -3.95 21.90 5.64
C VAL A 304 -3.21 20.70 5.04
N PRO A 305 -2.97 19.62 5.81
CA PRO A 305 -2.21 18.46 5.34
C PRO A 305 -3.03 17.54 4.39
N PHE A 306 -3.93 18.11 3.60
CA PHE A 306 -4.87 17.40 2.75
C PHE A 306 -4.90 18.01 1.34
N TRP A 307 -5.14 17.15 0.36
CA TRP A 307 -5.39 17.58 -1.01
C TRP A 307 -6.88 17.46 -1.30
N ILE A 308 -7.49 18.55 -1.77
CA ILE A 308 -8.81 18.46 -2.40
C ILE A 308 -8.57 18.08 -3.84
N ARG A 309 -9.25 17.02 -4.29
CA ARG A 309 -9.14 16.52 -5.66
C ARG A 309 -10.51 16.55 -6.30
N ARG A 310 -10.57 17.04 -7.54
CA ARG A 310 -11.74 16.87 -8.42
C ARG A 310 -11.35 15.95 -9.56
N GLU A 311 -12.31 15.16 -10.02
CA GLU A 311 -12.13 14.23 -11.12
C GLU A 311 -11.57 14.98 -12.35
N GLY A 312 -10.45 14.49 -12.90
CA GLY A 312 -9.77 15.10 -14.04
C GLY A 312 -8.71 16.16 -13.71
N ASP A 313 -8.56 16.58 -12.45
CA ASP A 313 -7.50 17.51 -12.06
C ASP A 313 -6.10 16.87 -12.21
N GLN A 314 -5.20 17.59 -12.90
CA GLN A 314 -3.78 17.23 -12.98
C GLN A 314 -3.02 17.80 -11.77
N ARG A 315 -2.06 17.02 -11.26
CA ARG A 315 -1.04 17.47 -10.30
C ARG A 315 0.21 17.94 -11.01
#